data_AF-S6EAN4-F1
#
_entry.id   AF-S6EAN4-F1
#
_cell.length_a   1.000
_cell.length_b   1.000
_cell.length_c   1.000
_cell.angle_alpha   90.00
_cell.angle_beta   90.00
_cell.angle_gamma   90.00
#
_symmetry.space_group_name_H-M   'P 1'
#
loop_
_entity.id
_entity.type
_entity.pdbx_description
1 polymer ?
#
loop_
_entity_poly.entity_id
_entity_poly.type
_entity_poly.pdbx_seq_one_letter_code
_entity_poly.pdbx_strand_id
1 'polypeptide(L)'
;HGALYFVSMDADGGMSKYSGNKAGAKYGTGYCDAQCPRDLKFINGEANVEGWESSTNDANAGTGRYGSCCSEMDVGKTNNMDPAFTPHPCTSSASRAARCIVRRTYGSDRYPHDAPRFGPFLSYRHATLTFYWKGLTVDTTRKLTDVTQLLHDSSGHLRQIICRFGPCATTKFLT
;
A
#
# COMPACT_ATOMS: atom_id res chain seq x y z
N HIS A 1 -10.88 2.94 -8.24
CA HIS A 1 -9.41 2.99 -8.33
C HIS A 1 -8.92 1.54 -8.41
N GLY A 2 -7.98 1.23 -9.31
CA GLY A 2 -7.40 -0.11 -9.44
C GLY A 2 -6.01 -0.14 -8.81
N ALA A 3 -5.76 -1.09 -7.91
CA ALA A 3 -4.51 -1.15 -7.16
C ALA A 3 -3.85 -2.53 -7.29
N LEU A 4 -2.55 -2.53 -7.60
CA LEU A 4 -1.65 -3.66 -7.49
C LEU A 4 -0.45 -3.21 -6.65
N TYR A 5 -0.19 -3.90 -5.55
CA TYR A 5 0.80 -3.48 -4.56
C TYR A 5 1.27 -4.68 -3.75
N PHE A 6 2.41 -4.52 -3.08
CA PHE A 6 2.97 -5.51 -2.18
C PHE A 6 2.95 -4.95 -0.76
N VAL A 7 2.63 -5.80 0.21
CA VAL A 7 2.66 -5.50 1.64
C VAL A 7 3.42 -6.58 2.38
N SER A 8 4.00 -6.22 3.51
CA SER A 8 4.82 -7.13 4.32
C SER A 8 3.96 -7.94 5.31
N MET A 9 3.03 -8.76 4.78
CA MET A 9 2.20 -9.67 5.56
C MET A 9 2.92 -11.00 5.86
N ASP A 10 2.47 -11.72 6.90
CA ASP A 10 2.93 -13.10 7.10
C ASP A 10 2.29 -14.04 6.07
N ALA A 11 3.08 -14.97 5.53
CA ALA A 11 2.63 -15.89 4.48
C ALA A 11 1.50 -16.83 4.92
N ASP A 12 1.36 -17.09 6.23
CA ASP A 12 0.28 -17.89 6.81
C ASP A 12 -0.91 -17.03 7.29
N GLY A 13 -0.91 -15.71 7.02
CA GLY A 13 -1.91 -14.76 7.52
C GLY A 13 -1.80 -14.48 9.02
N GLY A 14 -0.70 -14.88 9.66
CA GLY A 14 -0.43 -14.68 11.08
C GLY A 14 -0.85 -15.84 11.98
N MET A 15 -1.21 -17.01 11.43
CA MET A 15 -1.65 -18.17 12.24
C MET A 15 -0.59 -18.63 13.24
N SER A 16 0.68 -18.72 12.83
CA SER A 16 1.78 -19.15 13.69
C SER A 16 2.05 -18.18 14.85
N LYS A 17 1.73 -16.90 14.67
CA LYS A 17 1.94 -15.86 15.68
C LYS A 17 0.75 -15.67 16.60
N TYR A 18 -0.46 -15.88 16.10
CA TYR A 18 -1.70 -15.54 16.78
C TYR A 18 -2.59 -16.77 16.87
N SER A 19 -2.59 -17.43 18.03
CA SER A 19 -3.37 -18.66 18.27
C SER A 19 -4.89 -18.48 18.10
N GLY A 20 -5.40 -17.25 18.23
CA GLY A 20 -6.79 -16.90 17.91
C GLY A 20 -7.11 -16.92 16.41
N ASN A 21 -6.10 -16.75 15.54
CA ASN A 21 -6.28 -16.86 14.10
C ASN A 21 -6.24 -18.34 13.67
N LYS A 22 -7.41 -18.94 13.52
CA LYS A 22 -7.58 -20.31 13.01
C LYS A 22 -7.89 -20.38 11.51
N ALA A 23 -7.98 -19.23 10.84
CA ALA A 23 -8.38 -19.14 9.44
C ALA A 23 -7.16 -19.00 8.51
N GLY A 24 -6.26 -18.05 8.81
CA GLY A 24 -5.01 -17.85 8.09
C GLY A 24 -5.15 -17.30 6.68
N ALA A 25 -4.06 -17.43 5.91
CA ALA A 25 -3.96 -16.93 4.54
C ALA A 25 -5.04 -17.51 3.61
N LYS A 26 -5.51 -18.74 3.89
CA LYS A 26 -6.61 -19.38 3.13
C LYS A 26 -7.88 -18.51 3.10
N TYR A 27 -8.11 -17.71 4.13
CA TYR A 27 -9.26 -16.79 4.25
C TYR A 27 -8.84 -15.31 4.21
N GLY A 28 -7.61 -15.01 3.76
CA GLY A 28 -7.15 -13.62 3.60
C GLY A 28 -6.97 -12.85 4.91
N THR A 29 -6.62 -13.53 6.02
CA THR A 29 -6.35 -12.84 7.30
C THR A 29 -4.95 -12.22 7.35
N GLY A 30 -4.72 -11.33 8.31
CA GLY A 30 -3.41 -10.76 8.60
C GLY A 30 -3.04 -9.53 7.77
N TYR A 31 -4.01 -8.89 7.11
CA TYR A 31 -3.76 -7.69 6.30
C TYR A 31 -3.15 -6.57 7.14
N CYS A 32 -2.25 -5.82 6.49
CA CYS A 32 -1.60 -4.62 6.98
C CYS A 32 -1.16 -3.80 5.77
N ASP A 33 -0.99 -2.50 5.95
CA ASP A 33 -0.33 -1.62 4.98
C ASP A 33 0.28 -0.41 5.70
N ALA A 34 0.85 0.53 4.95
CA ALA A 34 1.56 1.67 5.54
C ALA A 34 0.60 2.75 6.08
N GLN A 35 -0.69 2.65 5.78
CA GLN A 35 -1.70 3.50 6.38
C GLN A 35 -2.07 3.05 7.80
N CYS A 36 -1.74 1.81 8.20
CA CYS A 36 -2.19 1.23 9.46
C CYS A 36 -3.72 1.18 9.61
N PRO A 37 -4.46 0.53 8.69
CA PRO A 37 -5.92 0.46 8.65
C PRO A 37 -6.52 -0.02 9.96
N ARG A 38 -7.58 0.68 10.40
CA ARG A 38 -8.35 0.38 11.63
C ARG A 38 -9.72 -0.23 11.34
N ASP A 39 -10.09 -0.33 10.08
CA ASP A 39 -11.35 -0.90 9.59
C ASP A 39 -11.30 -2.43 9.46
N LEU A 40 -10.12 -3.03 9.65
CA LEU A 40 -9.97 -4.47 9.75
C LEU A 40 -10.77 -5.01 10.92
N LYS A 41 -11.68 -5.95 10.61
CA LYS A 41 -12.56 -6.61 11.57
C LYS A 41 -11.81 -7.58 12.49
N PHE A 42 -10.68 -8.11 12.03
CA PHE A 42 -9.81 -9.00 12.80
C PHE A 42 -8.35 -8.56 12.67
N ILE A 43 -7.67 -8.40 13.80
CA ILE A 43 -6.25 -8.04 13.87
C ILE A 43 -5.62 -8.93 14.95
N ASN A 44 -4.47 -9.54 14.64
CA ASN A 44 -3.74 -10.43 15.57
C ASN A 44 -4.58 -11.57 16.16
N GLY A 45 -5.50 -12.15 15.38
CA GLY A 45 -6.36 -13.24 15.83
C GLY A 45 -7.49 -12.83 16.79
N GLU A 46 -7.70 -11.53 17.01
CA GLU A 46 -8.77 -10.97 17.82
C GLU A 46 -9.73 -10.14 16.97
N ALA A 47 -11.00 -10.08 17.37
CA ALA A 47 -11.97 -9.19 16.74
C ALA A 47 -11.72 -7.73 17.17
N ASN A 48 -11.67 -6.80 16.22
CA ASN A 48 -11.40 -5.38 16.45
C ASN A 48 -12.68 -4.61 16.86
N VAL A 49 -13.47 -5.18 17.77
CA VAL A 49 -14.81 -4.65 18.14
C VAL A 49 -14.76 -3.56 19.20
N GLU A 50 -13.66 -3.48 19.95
CA GLU A 50 -13.50 -2.49 21.00
C GLU A 50 -13.48 -1.08 20.42
N GLY A 51 -14.36 -0.20 20.92
CA GLY A 51 -14.45 1.19 20.44
C GLY A 51 -14.80 1.30 18.96
N TRP A 52 -15.56 0.34 18.41
CA TRP A 52 -15.97 0.38 17.02
C TRP A 52 -16.92 1.55 16.74
N GLU A 53 -16.52 2.41 15.80
CA GLU A 53 -17.32 3.53 15.30
C GLU A 53 -17.68 3.30 13.83
N SER A 54 -18.97 3.32 13.50
CA SER A 54 -19.44 3.19 12.12
C SER A 54 -18.99 4.38 11.26
N SER A 55 -18.63 4.12 10.01
CA SER A 55 -18.28 5.19 9.07
C SER A 55 -19.49 6.09 8.79
N THR A 56 -19.24 7.39 8.59
CA THR A 56 -20.28 8.37 8.24
C THR A 56 -20.63 8.37 6.75
N ASN A 57 -19.81 7.73 5.90
CA ASN A 57 -19.94 7.77 4.45
C ASN A 57 -19.81 6.39 3.75
N ASP A 58 -19.67 5.31 4.52
CA ASP A 58 -19.66 3.94 4.01
C ASP A 58 -20.47 3.02 4.93
N ALA A 59 -21.57 2.47 4.41
CA ALA A 59 -22.49 1.63 5.16
C ALA A 59 -21.88 0.29 5.62
N ASN A 60 -20.76 -0.13 5.05
CA ASN A 60 -20.13 -1.43 5.30
C ASN A 60 -18.86 -1.35 6.15
N ALA A 61 -18.41 -0.13 6.46
CA ALA A 61 -17.16 0.13 7.14
C ALA A 61 -17.36 0.83 8.49
N GLY A 62 -16.31 0.77 9.29
CA GLY A 62 -16.16 1.46 10.56
C GLY A 62 -14.71 1.32 10.99
N THR A 63 -14.36 1.84 12.16
CA THR A 63 -13.01 1.72 12.70
C THR A 63 -13.05 1.23 14.12
N GLY A 64 -12.28 0.19 14.43
CA GLY A 64 -12.06 -0.29 15.80
C GLY A 64 -10.89 0.41 16.48
N ARG A 65 -10.60 0.03 17.72
CA ARG A 65 -9.50 0.60 18.52
C ARG A 65 -8.11 0.38 17.92
N TYR A 66 -7.90 -0.74 17.22
CA TYR A 66 -6.58 -1.15 16.75
C TYR A 66 -6.41 -0.97 15.25
N GLY A 67 -5.18 -0.69 14.81
CA GLY A 67 -4.76 -0.70 13.42
C GLY A 67 -3.65 -1.73 13.14
N SER A 68 -3.46 -2.07 11.86
CA SER A 68 -2.48 -3.08 11.41
C SER A 68 -1.46 -2.47 10.42
N CYS A 69 -0.23 -2.26 10.85
CA CYS A 69 0.82 -1.55 10.11
C CYS A 69 1.83 -2.50 9.45
N CYS A 70 2.25 -2.21 8.22
CA CYS A 70 3.47 -2.78 7.63
C CYS A 70 3.98 -1.98 6.43
N SER A 71 5.21 -2.27 5.98
CA SER A 71 5.75 -1.65 4.76
C SER A 71 4.95 -2.05 3.53
N GLU A 72 4.70 -1.06 2.66
CA GLU A 72 3.87 -1.17 1.45
C GLU A 72 4.65 -0.65 0.24
N MET A 73 4.49 -1.31 -0.90
CA MET A 73 5.01 -0.87 -2.19
C MET A 73 3.87 -0.85 -3.19
N ASP A 74 3.34 0.34 -3.46
CA ASP A 74 2.35 0.58 -4.51
C ASP A 74 3.03 0.47 -5.88
N VAL A 75 2.93 -0.68 -6.54
CA VAL A 75 3.47 -0.90 -7.89
C VAL A 75 2.47 -0.56 -9.00
N GLY A 76 1.25 -0.14 -8.67
CA GLY A 76 0.26 0.18 -9.68
C GLY A 76 -1.00 0.70 -9.02
N LYS A 77 -1.01 1.98 -8.67
CA LYS A 77 -2.18 2.64 -8.09
C LYS A 77 -2.81 3.53 -9.15
N THR A 78 -3.68 2.98 -9.99
CA THR A 78 -4.09 3.64 -11.24
C THR A 78 -5.60 3.80 -11.41
N ASN A 79 -5.96 4.74 -12.27
CA ASN A 79 -7.19 4.69 -13.05
C ASN A 79 -6.80 4.93 -14.53
N ASN A 80 -7.77 5.23 -15.39
CA ASN A 80 -7.47 5.55 -16.79
C ASN A 80 -6.83 6.94 -16.97
N MET A 81 -6.81 7.82 -15.96
CA MET A 81 -6.26 9.19 -15.99
C MET A 81 -4.83 9.28 -15.48
N ASP A 82 -4.53 8.58 -14.40
CA ASP A 82 -3.31 8.83 -13.64
C ASP A 82 -2.81 7.52 -13.01
N PRO A 83 -1.56 7.11 -13.31
CA PRO A 83 -0.91 6.02 -12.62
C PRO A 83 -0.02 6.56 -11.49
N ALA A 84 -0.08 5.92 -10.31
CA ALA A 84 0.84 6.17 -9.21
C ALA A 84 1.69 4.95 -8.86
N PHE A 85 2.95 5.23 -8.51
CA PHE A 85 3.85 4.28 -7.87
C PHE A 85 4.44 4.93 -6.63
N THR A 86 4.36 4.23 -5.50
CA THR A 86 4.72 4.82 -4.20
C THR A 86 5.31 3.77 -3.26
N PRO A 87 6.62 3.85 -2.94
CA PRO A 87 7.16 3.10 -1.82
C PRO A 87 6.73 3.76 -0.51
N HIS A 88 6.26 2.96 0.45
CA HIS A 88 5.86 3.39 1.78
C HIS A 88 6.64 2.58 2.84
N PRO A 89 7.80 3.08 3.29
CA PRO A 89 8.59 2.44 4.34
C PRO A 89 8.01 2.68 5.74
N CYS A 90 8.32 1.80 6.68
CA CYS A 90 8.02 1.95 8.11
C CYS A 90 9.31 1.84 8.97
N THR A 91 9.43 2.62 10.04
CA THR A 91 10.68 2.84 10.82
C THR A 91 11.09 1.72 11.77
N SER A 92 10.16 0.94 12.32
CA SER A 92 10.49 -0.08 13.32
C SER A 92 9.76 -1.40 13.06
N SER A 93 10.50 -2.50 12.92
CA SER A 93 10.04 -3.91 12.93
C SER A 93 8.91 -4.34 11.95
N ALA A 94 8.36 -3.43 11.16
CA ALA A 94 7.21 -3.68 10.29
C ALA A 94 7.60 -4.19 8.90
N SER A 95 8.64 -5.00 8.84
CA SER A 95 8.78 -6.04 7.80
C SER A 95 7.75 -7.15 7.98
N ARG A 96 6.88 -7.07 9.03
CA ARG A 96 5.72 -7.94 9.28
C ARG A 96 4.58 -7.15 9.94
N ALA A 97 3.33 -7.60 9.77
CA ALA A 97 2.13 -6.99 10.36
C ALA A 97 2.24 -6.75 11.87
N ALA A 98 2.13 -5.49 12.30
CA ALA A 98 2.16 -5.08 13.70
C ALA A 98 0.85 -4.39 14.11
N ARG A 99 0.33 -4.76 15.29
CA ARG A 99 -0.88 -4.14 15.87
C ARG A 99 -0.48 -2.90 16.65
N CYS A 100 -1.06 -1.76 16.29
CA CYS A 100 -0.81 -0.49 16.94
C CYS A 100 -2.12 0.12 17.42
N ILE A 101 -2.09 0.82 18.57
CA ILE A 101 -3.16 1.75 18.94
C ILE A 101 -2.92 3.03 18.15
N VAL A 102 -3.53 3.12 16.97
CA VAL A 102 -3.35 4.28 16.10
C VAL A 102 -4.38 5.34 16.49
N ARG A 103 -3.92 6.45 17.10
CA ARG A 103 -4.83 7.53 17.52
C ARG A 103 -5.58 8.15 16.33
N ARG A 104 -4.96 8.28 15.14
CA ARG A 104 -5.62 8.75 13.90
C ARG A 104 -4.92 8.19 12.66
N THR A 105 -5.69 7.57 11.78
CA THR A 105 -5.25 7.03 10.47
C THR A 105 -5.54 8.02 9.33
N TYR A 106 -6.50 8.93 9.54
CA TYR A 106 -6.96 9.93 8.58
C TYR A 106 -7.04 11.31 9.24
N GLY A 107 -6.64 12.37 8.53
CA GLY A 107 -6.77 13.76 8.98
C GLY A 107 -5.47 14.57 8.99
N SER A 108 -5.42 15.62 9.82
CA SER A 108 -4.31 16.59 9.93
C SER A 108 -3.03 16.03 10.53
N ASP A 109 -3.13 14.97 11.35
CA ASP A 109 -2.00 14.22 11.92
C ASP A 109 -1.86 12.85 11.25
N ARG A 110 -1.89 12.83 9.91
CA ARG A 110 -1.82 11.61 9.08
C ARG A 110 -0.47 10.89 9.11
N TYR A 111 0.46 11.38 9.91
CA TYR A 111 1.78 10.79 10.08
C TYR A 111 1.75 10.02 11.40
N PRO A 112 1.42 8.71 11.38
CA PRO A 112 1.85 7.88 12.49
C PRO A 112 3.37 8.06 12.65
N HIS A 113 3.85 8.05 13.89
CA HIS A 113 5.24 8.34 14.25
C HIS A 113 6.31 7.47 13.52
N ASP A 114 5.88 6.54 12.67
CA ASP A 114 6.65 5.44 12.12
C ASP A 114 6.74 5.36 10.58
N ALA A 115 6.32 6.36 9.80
CA ALA A 115 6.42 6.33 8.33
C ALA A 115 7.09 7.60 7.75
N PRO A 116 8.25 7.48 7.05
CA PRO A 116 8.84 8.60 6.33
C PRO A 116 7.92 9.14 5.22
N ARG A 117 8.07 10.44 4.91
CA ARG A 117 7.35 11.11 3.83
C ARG A 117 7.85 10.64 2.47
N PHE A 118 7.15 9.72 1.82
CA PHE A 118 7.29 9.48 0.38
C PHE A 118 5.98 9.86 -0.32
N GLY A 119 6.06 10.83 -1.23
CA GLY A 119 4.93 11.27 -2.05
C GLY A 119 4.78 10.35 -3.27
N PRO A 120 3.55 10.15 -3.77
CA PRO A 120 3.33 9.34 -4.96
C PRO A 120 4.00 9.97 -6.18
N PHE A 121 4.67 9.16 -7.01
CA PHE A 121 5.04 9.60 -8.35
C PHE A 121 3.84 9.43 -9.26
N LEU A 122 3.36 10.54 -9.83
CA LEU A 122 2.22 10.59 -10.74
C LEU A 122 2.67 11.23 -12.06
N SER A 123 2.50 10.57 -13.20
CA SER A 123 2.92 11.14 -14.50
C SER A 123 2.22 12.48 -14.79
N TYR A 124 1.00 12.67 -14.28
CA TYR A 124 0.29 13.95 -14.39
C TYR A 124 0.93 15.03 -13.50
N ARG A 125 1.34 14.70 -12.26
CA ARG A 125 2.02 15.66 -11.36
C ARG A 125 3.44 16.00 -11.79
N HIS A 126 4.11 15.11 -12.53
CA HIS A 126 5.42 15.36 -13.12
C HIS A 126 5.35 16.06 -14.49
N ALA A 127 4.23 16.74 -14.78
CA ALA A 127 4.02 17.61 -15.94
C ALA A 127 4.06 16.93 -17.33
N THR A 128 3.91 15.60 -17.39
CA THR A 128 3.81 14.87 -18.67
C THR A 128 2.35 14.57 -19.02
N LEU A 129 1.58 15.63 -19.27
CA LEU A 129 0.14 15.54 -19.60
C LEU A 129 -0.15 14.74 -20.89
N THR A 130 0.85 14.55 -21.73
CA THR A 130 0.78 13.83 -23.01
C THR A 130 1.21 12.36 -22.92
N PHE A 131 1.44 11.85 -21.70
CA PHE A 131 2.00 10.53 -21.48
C PHE A 131 0.96 9.43 -21.24
N TYR A 132 -0.03 9.65 -20.36
CA TYR A 132 -0.94 8.59 -19.92
C TYR A 132 -2.40 9.06 -19.94
N TRP A 133 -3.17 8.61 -20.94
CA TRP A 133 -4.62 8.84 -21.12
C TRP A 133 -5.09 8.10 -22.39
N LYS A 134 -6.40 8.14 -22.66
CA LYS A 134 -6.96 7.72 -23.95
C LYS A 134 -6.27 8.44 -25.11
N GLY A 135 -5.66 7.66 -26.00
CA GLY A 135 -5.01 8.16 -27.21
C GLY A 135 -3.65 8.84 -27.02
N LEU A 136 -3.04 8.73 -25.83
CA LEU A 136 -1.69 9.23 -25.56
C LEU A 136 -0.62 8.14 -25.72
N THR A 137 0.63 8.45 -25.34
CA THR A 137 1.77 7.53 -25.41
C THR A 137 1.47 6.18 -24.76
N VAL A 138 0.87 6.22 -23.57
CA VAL A 138 0.28 5.08 -22.88
C VAL A 138 -1.24 5.19 -23.01
N ASP A 139 -1.80 4.48 -23.99
CA ASP A 139 -3.24 4.45 -24.27
C ASP A 139 -3.99 3.53 -23.30
N THR A 140 -4.66 4.12 -22.34
CA THR A 140 -5.38 3.42 -21.26
C THR A 140 -6.69 2.77 -21.70
N THR A 141 -7.06 2.89 -22.97
CA THR A 141 -8.18 2.13 -23.54
C THR A 141 -7.78 0.72 -23.98
N ARG A 142 -6.48 0.40 -23.95
CA ARG A 142 -5.92 -0.90 -24.33
C ARG A 142 -5.33 -1.60 -23.11
N LYS A 143 -5.09 -2.91 -23.25
CA LYS A 143 -4.37 -3.69 -22.25
C LYS A 143 -2.93 -3.16 -22.14
N LEU A 144 -2.52 -2.84 -20.92
CA LEU A 144 -1.18 -2.35 -20.60
C LEU A 144 -0.33 -3.47 -20.00
N THR A 145 0.98 -3.39 -20.24
CA THR A 145 1.98 -4.16 -19.49
C THR A 145 2.76 -3.18 -18.64
N ASP A 146 2.73 -3.40 -17.33
CA ASP A 146 3.49 -2.63 -16.35
C ASP A 146 4.71 -3.45 -15.90
N VAL A 147 5.89 -2.85 -16.03
CA VAL A 147 7.16 -3.45 -15.61
C VAL A 147 7.77 -2.55 -14.55
N THR A 148 7.82 -3.07 -13.32
CA THR A 148 8.52 -2.42 -12.19
C THR A 148 9.83 -3.14 -11.90
N GLN A 149 10.94 -2.41 -11.92
CA GLN A 149 12.27 -2.92 -11.57
C GLN A 149 12.73 -2.31 -10.25
N LEU A 150 13.21 -3.15 -9.33
CA LEU A 150 13.81 -2.75 -8.06
C LEU A 150 15.33 -2.95 -8.15
N LEU A 151 16.08 -1.86 -8.29
CA LEU A 151 17.52 -1.88 -8.49
C LEU A 151 18.24 -1.58 -7.19
N HIS A 152 19.27 -2.37 -6.89
CA HIS A 152 20.10 -2.19 -5.71
C HIS A 152 21.45 -1.53 -6.04
N ASP A 153 22.09 -0.94 -5.04
CA ASP A 153 23.49 -0.55 -5.11
C ASP A 153 24.43 -1.75 -4.87
N SER A 154 25.74 -1.49 -4.86
CA SER A 154 26.76 -2.53 -4.60
C SER A 154 26.75 -3.07 -3.17
N SER A 155 26.09 -2.39 -2.24
CA SER A 155 25.88 -2.85 -0.86
C SER A 155 24.61 -3.68 -0.68
N GLY A 156 23.80 -3.82 -1.74
CA GLY A 156 22.56 -4.59 -1.73
C GLY A 156 21.33 -3.79 -1.25
N HIS A 157 21.47 -2.49 -0.98
CA HIS A 157 20.35 -1.64 -0.61
C HIS A 157 19.57 -1.19 -1.85
N LEU A 158 18.24 -1.09 -1.74
CA LEU A 158 17.41 -0.51 -2.80
C LEU A 158 17.85 0.93 -3.08
N ARG A 159 18.26 1.19 -4.33
CA ARG A 159 18.75 2.49 -4.79
C ARG A 159 17.77 3.18 -5.73
N GLN A 160 17.02 2.38 -6.50
CA GLN A 160 16.26 2.92 -7.61
C GLN A 160 15.07 2.04 -7.93
N ILE A 161 13.93 2.68 -8.20
CA ILE A 161 12.76 2.04 -8.79
C ILE A 161 12.66 2.51 -10.24
N ILE A 162 12.31 1.62 -11.17
CA ILE A 162 12.01 1.99 -12.56
C ILE A 162 10.66 1.40 -12.92
N CYS A 163 9.75 2.23 -13.39
CA CYS A 163 8.46 1.78 -13.90
C CYS A 163 8.39 2.02 -15.41
N ARG A 164 7.87 1.03 -16.15
CA ARG A 164 7.72 1.09 -17.59
C ARG A 164 6.34 0.62 -18.02
N PHE A 165 5.69 1.42 -18.86
CA PHE A 165 4.43 1.06 -19.51
C PHE A 165 4.68 0.74 -20.98
N GLY A 166 4.62 -0.54 -21.34
CA GLY A 166 4.91 -0.99 -22.71
C GLY A 166 6.38 -0.77 -23.15
N PRO A 167 6.68 -0.91 -24.46
CA PRO A 167 8.07 -0.98 -24.96
C PRO A 167 8.87 0.34 -24.92
N CYS A 168 8.25 1.50 -24.69
CA CYS A 168 8.88 2.79 -25.00
C CYS A 168 8.92 3.83 -23.86
N ALA A 169 8.43 3.51 -22.66
CA ALA A 169 8.31 4.50 -21.61
C ALA A 169 9.08 4.10 -20.35
N THR A 170 10.08 4.90 -19.94
CA THR A 170 10.88 4.64 -18.73
C THR A 170 10.78 5.81 -17.77
N THR A 171 10.32 5.55 -16.55
CA THR A 171 10.34 6.52 -15.45
C THR A 171 11.39 6.09 -14.43
N LYS A 172 12.31 7.01 -14.10
CA LYS A 172 13.44 6.78 -13.18
C LYS A 172 13.15 7.39 -11.81
N PHE A 173 13.25 6.60 -10.74
CA PHE A 173 13.05 7.06 -9.37
C PHE A 173 14.38 6.99 -8.62
N LEU A 174 15.00 8.12 -8.31
CA LEU A 174 16.10 8.15 -7.33
C LEU A 174 15.47 8.18 -5.93
N THR A 175 15.82 7.19 -5.10
CA THR A 175 15.53 7.23 -3.65
C THR A 175 16.50 8.16 -2.94
#